data_AF-Q119P8-F1
#
_entry.id   AF-Q119P8-F1
#
_cell.length_a   1.000
_cell.length_b   1.000
_cell.length_c   1.000
_cell.angle_alpha   90.00
_cell.angle_beta   90.00
_cell.angle_gamma   90.00
#
_symmetry.space_group_name_H-M   'P 1'
#
loop_
_entity.id
_entity.type
_entity.pdbx_description
1 polymer ?
#
loop_
_entity_poly.entity_id
_entity_poly.type
_entity_poly.pdbx_seq_one_letter_code
_entity_poly.pdbx_strand_id
1 'polypeptide(L)' 'MRAIAFSSGGQFLVSSSEDSTLKIWDVMIRECVKTLHRHPGLV' A
#
# COMPACT_ATOMS: atom_id res chain seq x y z
N MET A 1 -7.36 7.84 7.96
CA MET A 1 -7.59 8.13 6.53
C MET A 1 -7.52 6.83 5.76
N ARG A 2 -8.49 6.60 4.88
CA ARG A 2 -8.55 5.41 4.02
C ARG A 2 -8.49 5.91 2.58
N ALA A 3 -7.41 5.58 1.88
CA ALA A 3 -7.19 6.03 0.51
C ALA A 3 -6.68 4.88 -0.35
N ILE A 4 -7.04 4.94 -1.63
CA ILE A 4 -6.67 3.94 -2.62
C ILE A 4 -6.11 4.71 -3.82
N ALA A 5 -4.92 4.32 -4.27
CA ALA A 5 -4.24 4.94 -5.39
C ALA A 5 -3.74 3.88 -6.36
N PHE A 6 -3.92 4.13 -7.65
CA PHE A 6 -3.39 3.28 -8.72
C PHE A 6 -2.12 3.90 -9.28
N SER A 7 -1.14 3.06 -9.60
CA SER A 7 -0.03 3.45 -10.46
C SER A 7 -0.56 3.82 -11.86
N SER A 8 0.08 4.78 -12.53
CA SER A 8 -0.28 5.22 -13.89
C SER A 8 -0.25 4.10 -14.92
N GLY A 9 0.50 3.02 -14.66
CA GLY A 9 0.51 1.81 -15.50
C GLY A 9 -0.50 0.73 -15.10
N GLY A 10 -1.31 0.94 -14.04
CA GLY A 10 -2.26 -0.06 -13.53
C GLY A 10 -1.64 -1.30 -12.86
N GLN A 11 -0.32 -1.39 -12.85
CA GLN A 11 0.44 -2.56 -12.38
C GLN A 11 0.40 -2.70 -10.85
N PHE A 12 0.39 -1.56 -10.16
CA PHE A 12 0.40 -1.51 -8.69
C PHE A 12 -0.81 -0.76 -8.15
N LEU A 13 -1.40 -1.31 -7.10
CA LEU A 13 -2.46 -0.71 -6.31
C LEU A 13 -1.93 -0.47 -4.90
N VAL A 14 -2.08 0.75 -4.41
CA VAL A 14 -1.72 1.12 -3.04
C VAL A 14 -2.99 1.35 -2.25
N SER A 15 -3.06 0.75 -1.07
CA SER A 15 -4.14 0.91 -0.11
C SER A 15 -3.57 1.41 1.22
N SER A 16 -4.14 2.49 1.74
CA SER A 16 -3.83 3.01 3.07
C SER A 16 -4.95 2.69 4.05
N SER A 17 -4.54 2.27 5.24
CA SER A 17 -5.42 1.93 6.35
C SER A 17 -5.21 2.88 7.54
N GLU A 18 -6.24 3.01 8.37
CA GLU A 18 -6.18 3.81 9.61
C GLU A 18 -5.28 3.19 10.68
N ASP A 19 -5.03 1.89 10.59
CA ASP A 19 -4.05 1.17 11.41
C ASP A 19 -2.58 1.56 11.12
N SER A 20 -2.35 2.62 10.33
CA SER A 20 -1.04 3.10 9.90
C SER A 20 -0.25 2.10 9.05
N THR A 21 -0.93 1.16 8.40
CA THR A 21 -0.35 0.31 7.36
C THR A 21 -0.70 0.79 5.96
N LEU A 22 0.30 0.69 5.09
CA LEU A 22 0.22 0.87 3.66
C LEU A 22 0.49 -0.48 3.00
N LYS A 23 -0.44 -0.97 2.19
CA LYS A 23 -0.28 -2.21 1.44
C LYS A 23 -0.14 -1.90 -0.04
N ILE A 24 0.87 -2.48 -0.66
CA ILE A 24 1.13 -2.42 -2.10
C ILE A 24 0.80 -3.78 -2.68
N TRP A 25 -0.07 -3.75 -3.67
CA TRP A 25 -0.59 -4.92 -4.37
C TRP A 25 -0.13 -4.84 -5.81
N ASP A 26 0.31 -5.96 -6.35
CA ASP A 26 0.49 -6.12 -7.78
C ASP A 26 -0.82 -6.63 -8.36
N VAL A 27 -1.41 -5.85 -9.25
CA VAL A 27 -2.73 -6.14 -9.82
C VAL A 27 -2.65 -7.26 -10.86
N MET A 28 -1.49 -7.45 -11.49
CA MET A 28 -1.29 -8.45 -12.53
C MET A 28 -1.28 -9.87 -11.94
N ILE A 29 -0.57 -10.05 -10.82
CA ILE A 29 -0.50 -11.34 -10.10
C ILE A 29 -1.51 -11.44 -8.95
N ARG A 30 -2.22 -10.34 -8.63
CA ARG A 30 -3.19 -10.24 -7.53
C ARG A 30 -2.61 -10.57 -6.15
N GLU A 31 -1.32 -10.30 -5.96
CA GLU A 31 -0.61 -10.56 -4.70
C GLU A 31 -0.19 -9.28 -3.99
N CYS A 32 -0.10 -9.37 -2.66
CA CYS A 32 0.47 -8.31 -1.84
C CYS A 32 1.99 -8.38 -1.93
N VAL A 33 2.60 -7.45 -2.66
CA VAL A 33 4.05 -7.40 -2.84
C VAL A 33 4.74 -6.83 -1.61
N LYS A 34 4.09 -5.88 -0.93
CA LYS A 34 4.71 -5.17 0.17
C LYS A 34 3.69 -4.63 1.16
N THR A 35 3.93 -4.87 2.44
CA THR A 35 3.24 -4.14 3.52
C THR A 35 4.24 -3.20 4.17
N LEU A 36 4.05 -1.91 3.95
CA LEU A 36 4.77 -0.83 4.60
C LEU A 36 4.02 -0.47 5.88
N HIS A 37 4.64 -0.76 7.01
CA HIS A 37 4.17 -0.23 8.28
C HIS A 37 4.79 1.15 8.43
N ARG A 38 4.00 2.14 8.85
CA ARG A 38 4.59 3.41 9.27
C ARG A 38 5.63 3.08 10.34
N HIS A 39 6.87 3.51 10.15
CA HIS A 39 7.88 3.35 11.19
C HIS A 39 7.32 3.98 12.48
N PRO A 40 7.31 3.27 13.62
CA PRO A 40 7.13 3.94 14.90
C PRO A 40 8.27 4.95 14.95
N GLY A 41 7.94 6.23 15.12
CA GLY A 41 8.89 7.33 14.93
C GLY A 41 10.26 7.00 15.49
N LEU A 42 11.30 7.12 14.65
CA LEU A 42 12.62 7.31 15.22
C LEU A 42 12.52 8.61 16.02
N VAL A 43 12.68 8.46 17.34
CA VAL A 43 12.87 9.52 18.34
C VAL A 43 13.88 10.55 17.87
#